data_AF-A0A3B9ZMN0-F1
#
_entry.id   AF-A0A3B9ZMN0-F1
#
_cell.length_a   1.000
_cell.length_b   1.000
_cell.length_c   1.000
_cell.angle_alpha   90.00
_cell.angle_beta   90.00
_cell.angle_gamma   90.00
#
_symmetry.space_group_name_H-M   'P 1'
#
loop_
_entity.id
_entity.type
_entity.pdbx_description
1 polymer ?
#
loop_
_entity_poly.entity_id
_entity_poly.type
_entity_poly.pdbx_seq_one_letter_code
_entity_poly.pdbx_strand_id
1 'polypeptide(L)' 'MKHHPIVLIILVLLPFQFYGQTKISGTVYDEKTKQPIEFASVYIDGSTIGTMSDASGNFHLEKIKLPCTLVVSHLT' A
#
# COMPACT_ATOMS: atom_id res chain seq x y z
N MET A 1 7.47 25.00 43.17
CA MET A 1 7.17 24.45 41.84
C MET A 1 7.80 23.07 41.76
N LYS A 2 7.03 22.00 42.00
CA LYS A 2 7.57 20.63 42.02
C LYS A 2 7.75 20.20 40.56
N HIS A 3 9.00 20.11 40.09
CA HIS A 3 9.31 19.54 38.80
C HIS A 3 8.88 18.06 38.84
N HIS A 4 7.99 17.64 37.94
CA HIS A 4 7.54 16.25 37.79
C HIS A 4 8.30 15.61 36.61
N PRO A 5 9.58 15.23 36.78
CA PRO A 5 10.43 14.75 35.70
C PRO A 5 9.89 13.50 35.02
N ILE A 6 9.13 12.68 35.76
CA ILE A 6 8.48 11.46 35.24
C ILE A 6 7.46 11.78 34.15
N VAL A 7 6.68 12.85 34.30
CA VAL A 7 5.71 13.28 33.29
C VAL A 7 6.44 13.77 32.03
N LEU A 8 7.55 14.47 32.20
CA LEU A 8 8.40 14.94 31.10
C LEU A 8 9.02 13.76 30.32
N ILE A 9 9.49 12.72 31.02
CA ILE A 9 10.08 11.51 30.42
C ILE A 9 9.03 10.74 29.63
N ILE A 10 7.81 10.58 30.16
CA ILE A 10 6.70 9.93 29.45
C ILE A 10 6.30 10.73 28.20
N LEU A 11 6.28 12.06 28.28
CA LEU A 11 5.98 12.95 27.16
C LEU A 11 7.02 12.86 26.03
N VAL A 12 8.30 12.64 26.38
CA VAL A 12 9.41 12.51 25.42
C VAL A 12 9.45 11.12 24.75
N LEU A 13 8.91 10.08 25.38
CA LEU A 13 8.91 8.70 24.85
C LEU A 13 7.69 8.37 23.97
N LEU A 14 6.65 9.21 23.94
CA LEU A 14 5.43 9.02 23.17
C LEU A 14 5.56 9.03 21.62
N PRO A 15 6.51 9.73 20.96
CA PRO A 15 6.52 9.81 19.50
C PRO A 15 7.19 8.62 18.75
N PHE A 16 7.45 7.48 19.39
CA PHE A 16 8.19 6.36 18.78
C PHE A 16 7.36 5.33 17.99
N GLN A 17 6.13 5.65 17.59
CA GLN A 17 5.27 4.71 16.85
C GLN A 17 4.90 5.26 15.46
N PHE A 18 5.90 5.49 14.61
CA PHE A 18 5.65 5.72 13.18
C PHE A 18 5.89 4.41 12.41
N TYR A 19 4.81 3.69 12.09
CA TYR A 19 4.87 2.54 11.20
C TYR A 19 4.72 3.01 9.74
N GLY A 20 5.79 2.94 8.95
CA GLY A 20 5.77 3.23 7.51
C GLY A 20 5.27 2.04 6.70
N GLN A 21 3.96 1.83 6.62
CA GLN A 21 3.38 0.79 5.76
C GLN A 21 3.69 1.11 4.30
N THR A 22 4.44 0.22 3.63
CA THR A 22 4.76 0.40 2.21
C THR A 22 3.50 0.13 1.39
N LYS A 23 3.14 1.12 0.57
CA LYS A 23 1.96 1.15 -0.29
C LYS A 23 2.42 1.14 -1.74
N ILE A 24 1.77 0.31 -2.56
CA ILE A 24 1.86 0.37 -4.02
C ILE A 24 0.47 0.74 -4.54
N SER A 25 0.41 1.68 -5.47
CA SER A 25 -0.82 2.07 -6.15
C SER A 25 -0.52 2.47 -7.58
N GLY A 26 -1.48 2.30 -8.47
CA GLY A 26 -1.36 2.65 -9.88
C GLY A 26 -2.66 2.42 -10.62
N THR A 27 -2.58 2.56 -11.94
CA THR A 27 -3.72 2.41 -12.85
C THR A 27 -3.37 1.41 -13.94
N VAL A 28 -4.27 0.47 -14.22
CA VAL A 28 -4.15 -0.53 -15.29
C VAL A 28 -4.98 -0.07 -16.48
N TYR A 29 -4.36 0.00 -17.65
CA TYR A 29 -5.02 0.43 -18.90
C TYR A 29 -4.52 -0.39 -20.09
N ASP A 30 -5.39 -0.56 -21.09
CA ASP A 30 -5.03 -1.19 -22.36
C ASP A 30 -4.11 -0.26 -23.16
N GLU A 31 -3.00 -0.80 -23.66
CA GLU A 31 -1.99 -0.01 -24.36
C GLU A 31 -2.50 0.60 -25.68
N LYS A 32 -3.39 -0.10 -26.40
CA LYS A 32 -3.88 0.28 -27.72
C LYS A 32 -5.03 1.28 -27.62
N THR A 33 -6.02 0.98 -26.79
CA THR A 33 -7.23 1.80 -26.66
C THR A 33 -7.06 2.92 -25.65
N LYS A 34 -6.05 2.83 -24.77
CA LYS A 34 -5.85 3.72 -23.60
C LYS A 34 -7.03 3.71 -22.63
N GLN A 35 -7.90 2.71 -22.71
CA GLN A 35 -9.03 2.56 -21.79
C GLN A 35 -8.59 1.87 -20.50
N PRO A 36 -9.14 2.26 -19.35
CA PRO A 36 -8.88 1.57 -18.09
C PRO A 36 -9.39 0.13 -18.15
N ILE A 37 -8.66 -0.78 -17.51
CA ILE A 37 -9.07 -2.19 -17.37
C ILE A 37 -9.64 -2.36 -15.97
N GLU A 38 -10.96 -2.55 -15.89
CA GLU A 38 -11.65 -2.93 -14.67
C GLU A 38 -11.41 -4.41 -14.34
N PHE A 39 -11.42 -4.75 -13.04
CA PHE A 39 -11.29 -6.13 -12.54
C PHE A 39 -9.98 -6.84 -12.92
N ALA A 40 -8.94 -6.09 -13.31
CA ALA A 40 -7.60 -6.64 -13.45
C ALA A 40 -7.11 -7.11 -12.07
N SER A 41 -6.66 -8.36 -11.98
CA SER A 41 -6.02 -8.90 -10.79
C SER A 41 -4.60 -8.35 -10.67
N VAL A 42 -4.30 -7.75 -9.52
CA VAL A 42 -2.99 -7.19 -9.21
C VAL A 42 -2.50 -7.75 -7.89
N TYR A 43 -1.40 -8.51 -7.90
CA TYR A 43 -0.94 -9.22 -6.71
C TYR A 43 0.59 -9.31 -6.63
N ILE A 44 1.08 -9.60 -5.43
CA ILE A 44 2.51 -9.83 -5.18
C ILE A 44 2.80 -11.32 -5.33
N ASP A 45 3.76 -11.65 -6.18
CA ASP A 45 4.17 -13.04 -6.40
C ASP A 45 4.71 -13.67 -5.10
N GLY A 46 4.32 -14.91 -4.83
CA GLY A 46 4.66 -15.62 -3.59
C GLY A 46 3.99 -15.07 -2.32
N SER A 47 2.96 -14.24 -2.43
CA SER A 47 2.22 -13.66 -1.30
C SER A 47 0.71 -13.93 -1.39
N THR A 48 -0.01 -13.70 -0.29
CA THR A 48 -1.48 -13.63 -0.26
C THR A 48 -2.01 -12.21 -0.47
N ILE A 49 -1.11 -11.23 -0.69
CA ILE A 49 -1.46 -9.83 -0.88
C ILE A 49 -1.80 -9.58 -2.35
N GLY A 50 -3.08 -9.27 -2.61
CA GLY A 50 -3.59 -8.93 -3.93
C GLY A 50 -4.85 -8.08 -3.85
N THR A 51 -5.19 -7.44 -4.96
CA THR A 51 -6.38 -6.61 -5.13
C THR A 51 -6.87 -6.69 -6.57
N MET A 52 -8.01 -6.08 -6.85
CA MET A 52 -8.53 -5.90 -8.21
C MET A 52 -8.59 -4.42 -8.56
N SER A 53 -8.41 -4.08 -9.83
CA SER A 53 -8.63 -2.71 -10.29
C SER A 53 -10.11 -2.35 -10.29
N ASP A 54 -10.41 -1.08 -10.00
CA ASP A 54 -11.76 -0.51 -10.07
C ASP A 54 -12.18 -0.15 -11.51
N ALA A 55 -13.39 0.40 -11.68
CA ALA A 55 -13.93 0.84 -12.97
C ALA A 55 -13.08 1.92 -13.68
N SER A 56 -12.22 2.62 -12.96
CA SER A 56 -11.26 3.58 -13.50
C SER A 56 -9.86 2.96 -13.70
N GLY A 57 -9.72 1.65 -13.51
CA GLY A 57 -8.47 0.91 -13.63
C GLY A 57 -7.53 1.06 -12.42
N ASN A 58 -7.93 1.77 -11.36
CA ASN A 58 -7.05 2.04 -10.24
C ASN A 58 -6.97 0.86 -9.29
N PHE A 59 -5.77 0.62 -8.74
CA PHE A 59 -5.54 -0.40 -7.73
C PHE A 59 -4.69 0.14 -6.58
N HIS A 60 -4.84 -0.49 -5.42
CA HIS A 60 -4.06 -0.16 -4.24
C HIS A 60 -3.74 -1.41 -3.42
N LEU A 61 -2.45 -1.62 -3.13
CA LEU A 61 -1.91 -2.63 -2.23
C LEU A 61 -1.22 -1.98 -1.03
N GLU A 62 -1.43 -2.55 0.15
CA GLU A 62 -0.84 -2.12 1.41
C GLU A 62 -0.01 -3.24 2.03
N LYS A 63 0.85 -2.88 2.99
CA LYS A 63 1.66 -3.82 3.78
C LYS A 63 2.63 -4.64 2.92
N ILE A 64 3.17 -4.02 1.87
CA ILE A 64 4.13 -4.65 0.96
C ILE A 64 5.52 -4.73 1.60
N LYS A 65 6.24 -5.82 1.34
CA LYS A 65 7.66 -5.97 1.67
C LYS A 65 8.48 -5.92 0.39
N LEU A 66 9.51 -5.07 0.35
CA LEU A 66 10.42 -4.93 -0.79
C LEU A 66 11.72 -5.75 -0.58
N PRO A 67 12.40 -6.17 -1.66
CA PRO A 67 11.93 -6.15 -3.05
C PRO A 67 10.83 -7.19 -3.29
N CYS A 68 9.93 -6.93 -4.23
CA CYS A 68 8.85 -7.84 -4.60
C CYS A 68 8.55 -7.75 -6.10
N THR A 69 7.97 -8.82 -6.64
CA THR A 69 7.45 -8.85 -8.02
C THR A 69 5.95 -8.54 -7.99
N LEU A 70 5.54 -7.51 -8.73
CA LEU A 70 4.13 -7.17 -8.94
C LEU A 70 3.65 -7.87 -10.22
N VAL A 71 2.58 -8.65 -10.12
CA VAL A 71 1.96 -9.34 -11.25
C VAL A 71 0.60 -8.71 -11.52
N VAL A 72 0.33 -8.44 -12.80
CA VAL A 72 -0.94 -7.90 -13.28
C VAL A 72 -1.51 -8.86 -14.32
N SER A 73 -2.77 -9.25 -14.17
CA SER A 73 -3.47 -10.16 -15.07
C SER A 73 -4.92 -9.73 -15.25
N HIS A 74 -5.46 -9.87 -16.45
CA HIS A 74 -6.87 -9.62 -16.75
C HIS A 74 -7.44 -10.78 -17.57
N LEU A 75 -8.77 -10.93 -17.57
CA LEU A 75 -9.44 -11.79 -18.53
C LEU A 75 -9.49 -11.04 -19.87
N THR A 76 -8.94 -11.64 -20.91
CA THR A 76 -8.99 -11.15 -22.30
C THR A 76 -10.34 -11.39 -22.94
#